data_AF-A0A395JK31-F1
#
_entry.id   AF-A0A395JK31-F1
#
_cell.length_a   1.000
_cell.length_b   1.000
_cell.length_c   1.000
_cell.angle_alpha   90.00
_cell.angle_beta   90.00
_cell.angle_gamma   90.00
#
_symmetry.space_group_name_H-M   'P 1'
#
loop_
_entity.id
_entity.type
_entity.pdbx_description
1 polymer ?
#
loop_
_entity_poly.entity_id
_entity_poly.type
_entity_poly.pdbx_seq_one_letter_code
_entity_poly.pdbx_strand_id
1 'polypeptide(L)'
;MELTRFGRPQRTEPLHIKLLTFMFQNPNRVLLYEELVAAVWYPAVVSNSALNAAISNTRKALGDSGKCQKYIKTVSGSGYRFIADFSIIDTPQFANYAQNSSQNVKLPRSDQTNSTHKEPALPNKPSIAVLDFDCVAADQFSTLFARGLCIDINAQLSRQSHIFTIARASAARLNPNLMRPEDIGRILGVRYLVYGHVLHTGSQFRITLSITDATQDCEIWSEQFDCSADGLLMLQLEIILAIASAIDRAVETCEIERAFLLPTEDLNAWEAYHRGLWHIDKPTPKDIAIAQAHFQYAIKLDPRLCRAYAGLSIIHTNKVFINVDGNTTEDMSQASDYAKRAIEHGDRDALAHWSWGKVLFLAGEHQQSLQVYRNVVSLSPSYAHAYVAIAAVCAHHDKNTEALTHIAQGERLSPCDPLQFAQDSMRAVALANLQHYQQAADSAVNAVAAPNAYFMTYAVAAACLYLSQDIQSAKAMADKALQCQPDFSVSAYQRCFPASDESSRSDFIEAMIASGLPRTQTVSQN
;
A
#
# COMPACT_ATOMS: atom_id res chain seq x y z
N MET A 1 12.27 1.24 -22.53
CA MET A 1 11.98 2.15 -23.67
C MET A 1 10.48 2.13 -23.88
N GLU A 2 9.85 3.31 -23.97
CA GLU A 2 8.39 3.44 -24.10
C GLU A 2 8.07 4.31 -25.32
N LEU A 3 7.02 3.95 -26.07
CA LEU A 3 6.51 4.77 -27.16
C LEU A 3 5.39 5.67 -26.65
N THR A 4 5.59 6.99 -26.69
CA THR A 4 4.55 7.97 -26.35
C THR A 4 4.10 8.74 -27.59
N ARG A 5 2.82 9.09 -27.66
CA ARG A 5 2.25 9.94 -28.72
C ARG A 5 1.54 11.12 -28.07
N PHE A 6 2.03 12.34 -28.35
CA PHE A 6 1.57 13.56 -27.67
C PHE A 6 1.64 13.42 -26.13
N GLY A 7 2.70 12.82 -25.61
CA GLY A 7 2.88 12.60 -24.17
C GLY A 7 2.01 11.51 -23.54
N ARG A 8 1.25 10.73 -24.35
CA ARG A 8 0.46 9.59 -23.87
C ARG A 8 1.13 8.26 -24.20
N PRO A 9 1.34 7.36 -23.24
CA PRO A 9 1.78 5.99 -23.47
C PRO A 9 0.95 5.30 -24.57
N GLN A 10 1.61 4.71 -25.55
CA GLN A 10 0.95 3.84 -26.54
C GLN A 10 1.16 2.39 -26.13
N ARG A 11 0.07 1.63 -25.96
CA ARG A 11 0.12 0.20 -25.64
C ARG A 11 0.87 -0.53 -26.75
N THR A 12 2.13 -0.83 -26.50
CA THR A 12 3.07 -1.33 -27.50
C THR A 12 3.87 -2.46 -26.88
N GLU A 13 3.80 -3.66 -27.46
CA GLU A 13 4.57 -4.80 -26.95
C GLU A 13 6.09 -4.54 -27.06
N PRO A 14 6.91 -5.08 -26.15
CA PRO A 14 8.37 -4.91 -26.15
C PRO A 14 9.02 -5.24 -27.49
N LEU A 15 8.47 -6.22 -28.21
CA LEU A 15 8.91 -6.63 -29.54
C LEU A 15 8.84 -5.49 -30.57
N HIS A 16 7.74 -4.73 -30.57
CA HIS A 16 7.52 -3.62 -31.49
C HIS A 16 8.41 -2.43 -31.14
N ILE A 17 8.68 -2.20 -29.85
CA ILE A 17 9.62 -1.16 -29.39
C ILE A 17 11.04 -1.51 -29.86
N LYS A 18 11.48 -2.76 -29.69
CA LYS A 18 12.79 -3.22 -30.18
C LYS A 18 12.93 -3.08 -31.70
N LEU A 19 11.87 -3.43 -32.43
CA LEU A 19 11.80 -3.25 -33.88
C LEU A 19 11.92 -1.76 -34.27
N LEU A 20 11.18 -0.88 -33.60
CA LEU A 20 11.27 0.57 -33.82
C LEU A 20 12.66 1.10 -33.55
N THR A 21 13.26 0.77 -32.40
CA THR A 21 14.61 1.22 -32.04
C THR A 21 15.64 0.84 -33.09
N PHE A 22 15.60 -0.40 -33.59
CA PHE A 22 16.52 -0.84 -34.63
C PHE A 22 16.30 -0.09 -35.97
N MET A 23 15.04 0.19 -36.33
CA MET A 23 14.72 1.01 -37.50
C MET A 23 15.13 2.48 -37.33
N PHE A 24 14.99 3.05 -36.13
CA PHE A 24 15.45 4.40 -35.78
C PHE A 24 16.97 4.56 -35.85
N GLN A 25 17.72 3.52 -35.47
CA GLN A 25 19.18 3.50 -35.59
C GLN A 25 19.65 3.40 -37.05
N ASN A 26 18.75 3.07 -37.98
CA ASN A 26 19.04 2.91 -39.40
C ASN A 26 18.06 3.72 -40.29
N PRO A 27 17.94 5.04 -40.07
CA PRO A 27 16.94 5.85 -40.74
C PRO A 27 17.21 5.93 -42.24
N ASN A 28 16.16 6.01 -43.05
CA ASN A 28 16.22 6.11 -44.51
C ASN A 28 16.93 4.96 -45.26
N ARG A 29 17.44 3.94 -44.56
CA ARG A 29 18.00 2.70 -45.14
C ARG A 29 16.92 1.66 -45.36
N VAL A 30 17.02 0.88 -46.44
CA VAL A 30 16.18 -0.31 -46.61
C VAL A 30 16.76 -1.42 -45.76
N LEU A 31 16.02 -1.83 -44.74
CA LEU A 31 16.35 -2.96 -43.87
C LEU A 31 15.75 -4.22 -44.47
N LEU A 32 16.62 -5.20 -44.73
CA LEU A 32 16.23 -6.47 -45.33
C LEU A 32 15.47 -7.34 -44.32
N TYR A 33 14.72 -8.30 -44.82
CA TYR A 33 13.98 -9.26 -44.01
C TYR A 33 14.87 -9.95 -42.97
N GLU A 34 15.96 -10.57 -43.43
CA GLU A 34 16.87 -11.37 -42.59
C GLU A 34 17.56 -10.51 -41.53
N GLU A 35 17.83 -9.25 -41.86
CA GLU A 35 18.45 -8.28 -40.96
C GLU A 35 17.50 -7.86 -39.83
N LEU A 36 16.22 -7.61 -40.13
CA LEU A 36 15.21 -7.33 -39.12
C LEU A 36 14.95 -8.54 -38.22
N VAL A 37 14.91 -9.74 -38.81
CA VAL A 37 14.74 -10.99 -38.07
C VAL A 37 15.92 -11.23 -37.12
N ALA A 38 17.15 -11.10 -37.61
CA ALA A 38 18.36 -11.28 -36.81
C ALA A 38 18.46 -10.26 -35.67
N ALA A 39 18.13 -8.99 -35.92
CA ALA A 39 18.25 -7.94 -34.91
C ALA A 39 17.21 -8.06 -33.78
N VAL A 40 15.99 -8.47 -34.12
CA VAL A 40 14.86 -8.40 -33.19
C VAL A 40 14.51 -9.76 -32.58
N TRP A 41 14.56 -10.83 -33.37
CA TRP A 41 14.08 -12.18 -32.99
C TRP A 41 15.18 -13.22 -32.72
N TYR A 42 16.46 -12.97 -33.00
CA TYR A 42 17.52 -13.96 -32.73
C TYR A 42 17.54 -14.40 -31.26
N PRO A 43 17.66 -15.72 -30.95
CA PRO A 43 17.94 -16.84 -31.87
C PRO A 43 16.72 -17.51 -32.53
N ALA A 44 15.51 -16.97 -32.41
CA ALA A 44 14.30 -17.58 -32.97
C ALA A 44 14.17 -17.37 -34.50
N VAL A 45 13.79 -18.42 -35.21
CA VAL A 45 13.42 -18.37 -36.64
C VAL A 45 11.95 -17.98 -36.75
N VAL A 46 11.67 -16.85 -37.41
CA VAL A 46 10.30 -16.35 -37.62
C VAL A 46 9.94 -16.34 -39.10
N SER A 47 8.65 -16.54 -39.39
CA SER A 47 8.10 -16.54 -40.75
C SER A 47 7.86 -15.12 -41.27
N ASN A 48 7.82 -14.98 -42.61
CA ASN A 48 7.50 -13.70 -43.25
C ASN A 48 6.15 -13.11 -42.81
N SER A 49 5.17 -13.98 -42.51
CA SER A 49 3.87 -13.56 -41.98
C SER A 49 3.97 -12.94 -40.57
N ALA A 50 4.86 -13.45 -39.72
CA ALA A 50 5.09 -12.93 -38.37
C ALA A 50 5.77 -11.54 -38.41
N LEU A 51 6.78 -11.35 -39.26
CA LEU A 51 7.39 -10.03 -39.45
C LEU A 51 6.39 -9.02 -40.02
N ASN A 52 5.59 -9.43 -41.02
CA ASN A 52 4.56 -8.58 -41.60
C ASN A 52 3.53 -8.13 -40.55
N ALA A 53 3.14 -9.04 -39.65
CA ALA A 53 2.24 -8.74 -38.54
C ALA A 53 2.88 -7.77 -37.54
N ALA A 54 4.15 -7.99 -37.17
CA ALA A 54 4.90 -7.12 -36.28
C ALA A 54 5.05 -5.70 -36.85
N ILE A 55 5.37 -5.55 -38.14
CA ILE A 55 5.44 -4.25 -38.81
C ILE A 55 4.05 -3.58 -38.87
N SER A 56 3.00 -4.35 -39.12
CA SER A 56 1.62 -3.83 -39.13
C SER A 56 1.21 -3.27 -37.75
N ASN A 57 1.51 -4.00 -36.68
CA ASN A 57 1.22 -3.56 -35.31
C ASN A 57 2.09 -2.37 -34.88
N THR A 58 3.36 -2.38 -35.28
CA THR A 58 4.28 -1.26 -35.07
C THR A 58 3.78 0.02 -35.76
N ARG A 59 3.29 -0.09 -37.00
CA ARG A 59 2.64 1.02 -37.70
C ARG A 59 1.43 1.54 -36.93
N LYS A 60 0.54 0.65 -36.47
CA LYS A 60 -0.63 1.06 -35.66
C LYS A 60 -0.22 1.85 -34.41
N ALA A 61 0.84 1.41 -33.72
CA ALA A 61 1.35 2.09 -32.52
C ALA A 61 1.85 3.52 -32.82
N LEU A 62 2.42 3.76 -34.02
CA LEU A 62 2.81 5.08 -34.50
C LEU A 62 1.64 5.92 -35.06
N GLY A 63 0.43 5.38 -35.13
CA GLY A 63 -0.68 6.01 -35.86
C GLY A 63 -0.53 5.97 -37.38
N ASP A 64 0.26 5.03 -37.88
CA ASP A 64 0.57 4.73 -39.27
C ASP A 64 -0.29 3.55 -39.78
N SER A 65 -0.35 3.31 -41.10
CA SER A 65 -0.99 2.13 -41.68
C SER A 65 -0.34 1.69 -42.99
N GLY A 66 -0.64 0.47 -43.44
CA GLY A 66 -0.15 -0.02 -44.74
C GLY A 66 -0.57 0.82 -45.94
N LYS A 67 -1.67 1.60 -45.84
CA LYS A 67 -2.16 2.51 -46.90
C LYS A 67 -1.60 3.92 -46.77
N CYS A 68 -1.44 4.42 -45.56
CA CYS A 68 -0.95 5.77 -45.26
C CYS A 68 0.41 5.71 -44.56
N GLN A 69 1.45 5.27 -45.27
CA GLN A 69 2.80 4.97 -44.76
C GLN A 69 3.58 6.25 -44.43
N LYS A 70 3.36 6.82 -43.25
CA LYS A 70 3.99 8.10 -42.82
C LYS A 70 5.36 7.92 -42.18
N TYR A 71 5.58 6.81 -41.48
CA TYR A 71 6.79 6.57 -40.68
C TYR A 71 7.55 5.35 -41.18
N ILE A 72 6.85 4.25 -41.48
CA ILE A 72 7.46 3.03 -41.99
C ILE A 72 6.95 2.75 -43.40
N LYS A 73 7.84 2.80 -44.39
CA LYS A 73 7.54 2.50 -45.80
C LYS A 73 7.89 1.04 -46.15
N THR A 74 6.97 0.35 -46.82
CA THR A 74 7.26 -0.97 -47.40
C THR A 74 7.98 -0.78 -48.72
N VAL A 75 9.11 -1.46 -48.91
CA VAL A 75 9.82 -1.56 -50.19
C VAL A 75 9.59 -2.96 -50.75
N SER A 76 8.66 -3.05 -51.69
CA SER A 76 8.22 -4.32 -52.28
C SER A 76 9.41 -5.16 -52.77
N GLY A 77 9.50 -6.40 -52.30
CA GLY A 77 10.55 -7.35 -52.70
C GLY A 77 11.90 -7.17 -52.00
N SER A 78 12.06 -6.21 -51.07
CA SER A 78 13.35 -5.99 -50.40
C SER A 78 13.24 -5.83 -48.88
N GLY A 79 12.23 -5.15 -48.34
CA GLY A 79 12.08 -4.99 -46.90
C GLY A 79 11.37 -3.70 -46.48
N TYR A 80 11.82 -3.07 -45.39
CA TYR A 80 11.18 -1.89 -44.80
C TYR A 80 12.15 -0.74 -44.60
N ARG A 81 11.64 0.48 -44.67
CA ARG A 81 12.42 1.71 -44.47
C ARG A 81 11.69 2.63 -43.51
N PHE A 82 12.41 3.15 -42.51
CA PHE A 82 11.91 4.26 -41.70
C PHE A 82 12.16 5.58 -42.45
N ILE A 83 11.11 6.39 -42.63
CA ILE A 83 11.12 7.56 -43.53
C ILE A 83 10.70 8.87 -42.86
N ALA A 84 10.37 8.86 -41.57
CA ALA A 84 9.99 10.08 -40.88
C ALA A 84 11.21 10.89 -40.47
N ASP A 85 11.09 12.21 -40.57
CA ASP A 85 12.06 13.14 -39.98
C ASP A 85 11.99 13.05 -38.46
N PHE A 86 13.14 12.93 -37.83
CA PHE A 86 13.26 12.90 -36.38
C PHE A 86 14.50 13.69 -35.98
N SER A 87 14.44 14.25 -34.78
CA SER A 87 15.61 14.80 -34.11
C SER A 87 15.93 13.87 -32.95
N ILE A 88 17.18 13.44 -32.86
CA ILE A 88 17.70 12.90 -31.62
C ILE A 88 17.96 14.12 -30.76
N ILE A 89 17.15 14.29 -29.72
CA ILE A 89 17.41 15.30 -28.71
C ILE A 89 18.45 14.70 -27.77
N ASP A 90 19.72 14.70 -28.22
CA ASP A 90 20.85 14.66 -27.28
C ASP A 90 20.73 15.93 -26.47
N THR A 91 20.24 15.87 -25.24
CA THR A 91 19.92 17.09 -24.49
C THR A 91 21.23 17.79 -24.09
N PRO A 92 21.67 18.88 -24.75
CA PRO A 92 22.95 19.53 -24.48
C PRO A 92 22.74 20.72 -23.53
N GLN A 93 21.81 20.58 -22.57
CA GLN A 93 21.60 21.55 -21.48
C GLN A 93 21.87 20.96 -20.10
N PHE A 94 22.25 19.68 -20.01
CA PHE A 94 22.78 19.06 -18.79
C PHE A 94 24.26 19.40 -18.51
N ALA A 95 25.02 19.93 -19.48
CA ALA A 95 26.45 20.20 -19.31
C ALA A 95 26.76 21.48 -18.49
N ASN A 96 25.90 22.50 -18.52
CA ASN A 96 26.20 23.79 -17.90
C ASN A 96 25.82 23.89 -16.41
N TYR A 97 24.94 23.02 -15.91
CA TYR A 97 24.68 22.92 -14.47
C TYR A 97 25.72 22.06 -13.73
N ALA A 98 26.42 21.16 -14.45
CA ALA A 98 27.53 20.39 -13.91
C ALA A 98 28.77 21.26 -13.63
N GLN A 99 29.02 22.34 -14.39
CA GLN A 99 30.21 23.18 -14.17
C GLN A 99 30.10 24.13 -12.98
N ASN A 100 28.90 24.65 -12.66
CA ASN A 100 28.74 25.61 -11.55
C ASN A 100 28.51 24.96 -10.18
N SER A 101 28.39 23.63 -10.12
CA SER A 101 28.38 22.84 -8.86
C SER A 101 29.66 21.99 -8.67
N SER A 102 30.62 22.08 -9.62
CA SER A 102 31.90 21.36 -9.57
C SER A 102 33.06 22.11 -8.89
N GLN A 103 32.80 23.19 -8.14
CA GLN A 103 33.82 23.71 -7.24
C GLN A 103 33.83 22.90 -5.94
N ASN A 104 34.74 21.91 -5.93
CA ASN A 104 35.22 21.11 -4.80
C ASN A 104 34.36 19.96 -4.29
N VAL A 105 34.07 18.96 -5.13
CA VAL A 105 34.22 17.56 -4.71
C VAL A 105 34.80 16.75 -5.86
N LYS A 106 36.10 16.41 -5.79
CA LYS A 106 36.69 15.35 -6.62
C LYS A 106 36.02 14.03 -6.22
N LEU A 107 35.14 13.51 -7.06
CA LEU A 107 34.84 12.07 -7.07
C LEU A 107 36.14 11.34 -7.44
N PRO A 108 36.53 10.26 -6.73
CA PRO A 108 37.71 9.49 -7.11
C PRO A 108 37.45 8.91 -8.50
N ARG A 109 38.26 9.33 -9.48
CA ARG A 109 38.39 8.59 -10.73
C ARG A 109 38.91 7.20 -10.36
N SER A 110 38.40 6.18 -11.05
CA SER A 110 38.88 4.81 -11.00
C SER A 110 40.30 4.72 -11.56
N ASP A 111 41.26 5.30 -10.85
CA ASP A 111 42.63 4.84 -10.88
C ASP A 111 42.68 3.59 -10.01
N GLN A 112 43.20 2.51 -10.62
CA GLN A 112 43.48 1.24 -10.00
C GLN A 112 44.32 1.45 -8.73
N THR A 113 43.64 1.64 -7.61
CA THR A 113 44.20 1.56 -6.28
C THR A 113 43.29 0.62 -5.51
N ASN A 114 43.87 -0.50 -5.08
CA ASN A 114 43.25 -1.51 -4.23
C ASN A 114 42.75 -0.87 -2.93
N SER A 115 41.57 -0.24 -2.96
CA SER A 115 40.81 0.07 -1.75
C SER A 115 39.65 -0.91 -1.69
N THR A 116 39.69 -1.75 -0.67
CA THR A 116 38.61 -2.66 -0.29
C THR A 116 37.42 -1.87 0.25
N HIS A 117 36.77 -1.04 -0.57
CA HIS A 117 35.45 -0.52 -0.24
C HIS A 117 34.46 -1.68 -0.40
N LYS A 118 34.30 -2.45 0.68
CA LYS A 118 33.31 -3.51 0.77
C LYS A 118 31.93 -2.86 0.63
N GLU A 119 31.17 -3.29 -0.37
CA GLU A 119 29.82 -2.82 -0.60
C GLU A 119 28.98 -3.00 0.68
N PRO A 120 28.13 -2.02 1.02
CA PRO A 120 27.29 -2.11 2.21
C PRO A 120 26.36 -3.32 2.09
N ALA A 121 26.41 -4.21 3.08
CA ALA A 121 25.48 -5.32 3.16
C ALA A 121 24.05 -4.80 3.38
N LEU A 122 23.07 -5.49 2.79
CA LEU A 122 21.65 -5.15 2.99
C LEU A 122 21.27 -5.33 4.46
N PRO A 123 20.50 -4.39 5.04
CA PRO A 123 19.91 -4.58 6.37
C PRO A 123 18.95 -5.78 6.40
N ASN A 124 18.76 -6.36 7.58
CA ASN A 124 17.79 -7.44 7.79
C ASN A 124 16.32 -6.97 7.68
N LYS A 125 16.08 -5.67 7.84
CA LYS A 125 14.76 -5.04 7.65
C LYS A 125 14.69 -4.36 6.27
N PRO A 126 13.49 -4.05 5.75
CA PRO A 126 13.32 -3.44 4.44
C PRO A 126 14.10 -2.14 4.38
N SER A 127 14.87 -1.97 3.31
CA SER A 127 15.72 -0.80 3.13
C SER A 127 15.30 -0.07 1.87
N ILE A 128 15.12 1.24 1.97
CA ILE A 128 14.52 2.06 0.92
C ILE A 128 15.34 3.33 0.67
N ALA A 129 15.45 3.73 -0.59
CA ALA A 129 15.92 5.05 -0.98
C ALA A 129 14.89 5.73 -1.88
N VAL A 130 14.58 6.99 -1.56
CA VAL A 130 13.77 7.87 -2.42
C VAL A 130 14.71 8.66 -3.31
N LEU A 131 14.66 8.39 -4.61
CA LEU A 131 15.42 9.11 -5.63
C LEU A 131 14.67 10.39 -6.03
N ASP A 132 15.40 11.33 -6.64
CA ASP A 132 14.78 12.57 -7.10
C ASP A 132 13.73 12.27 -8.18
N PHE A 133 12.58 12.91 -8.07
CA PHE A 133 11.48 12.76 -9.04
C PHE A 133 11.75 13.65 -10.25
N ASP A 134 11.55 13.08 -11.43
CA ASP A 134 11.64 13.81 -12.68
C ASP A 134 10.47 14.77 -12.84
N CYS A 135 10.67 15.87 -13.56
CA CYS A 135 9.59 16.75 -13.94
C CYS A 135 9.54 16.89 -15.46
N VAL A 136 8.39 16.55 -16.05
CA VAL A 136 8.21 16.52 -17.51
C VAL A 136 8.14 17.95 -18.09
N ALA A 137 7.64 18.92 -17.31
CA ALA A 137 7.65 20.33 -17.65
C ALA A 137 8.70 21.03 -16.79
N ALA A 138 9.82 21.44 -17.40
CA ALA A 138 10.96 22.05 -16.69
C ALA A 138 10.72 23.52 -16.29
N ASP A 139 9.51 23.87 -15.83
CA ASP A 139 9.30 25.15 -15.17
C ASP A 139 9.83 25.09 -13.72
N GLN A 140 10.26 26.25 -13.22
CA GLN A 140 10.91 26.34 -11.91
C GLN A 140 9.99 25.87 -10.77
N PHE A 141 8.68 26.12 -10.88
CA PHE A 141 7.72 25.78 -9.84
C PHE A 141 7.53 24.27 -9.75
N SER A 142 7.30 23.59 -10.88
CA SER A 142 7.11 22.14 -10.92
C SER A 142 8.38 21.38 -10.47
N THR A 143 9.55 21.90 -10.80
CA THR A 143 10.84 21.34 -10.36
C THR A 143 11.03 21.47 -8.84
N LEU A 144 10.68 22.62 -8.25
CA LEU A 144 10.74 22.82 -6.81
C LEU A 144 9.72 21.93 -6.09
N PHE A 145 8.52 21.77 -6.64
CA PHE A 145 7.50 20.88 -6.09
C PHE A 145 7.95 19.41 -6.08
N ALA A 146 8.48 18.89 -7.20
CA ALA A 146 9.00 17.53 -7.28
C ALA A 146 10.10 17.25 -6.24
N ARG A 147 11.03 18.21 -6.06
CA ARG A 147 12.08 18.12 -5.04
C ARG A 147 11.54 18.18 -3.62
N GLY A 148 10.58 19.07 -3.34
CA GLY A 148 9.89 19.16 -2.06
C GLY A 148 9.19 17.85 -1.69
N LEU A 149 8.47 17.28 -2.65
CA LEU A 149 7.79 15.99 -2.49
C LEU A 149 8.77 14.87 -2.10
N CYS A 150 9.94 14.79 -2.75
CA CYS A 150 10.97 13.80 -2.39
C CYS A 150 11.49 13.99 -0.95
N ILE A 151 11.71 15.24 -0.54
CA ILE A 151 12.16 15.58 0.82
C ILE A 151 11.11 15.11 1.84
N ASP A 152 9.85 15.44 1.59
CA ASP A 152 8.78 15.18 2.53
C ASP A 152 8.44 13.68 2.62
N ILE A 153 8.42 12.96 1.49
CA ILE A 153 8.27 11.49 1.48
C ILE A 153 9.41 10.84 2.26
N ASN A 154 10.66 11.24 2.01
CA ASN A 154 11.81 10.71 2.75
C ASN A 154 11.67 10.97 4.27
N ALA A 155 11.17 12.15 4.66
CA ALA A 155 10.94 12.50 6.05
C ALA A 155 9.82 11.65 6.69
N GLN A 156 8.75 11.33 5.96
CA GLN A 156 7.70 10.44 6.46
C GLN A 156 8.17 8.99 6.59
N LEU A 157 8.83 8.44 5.57
CA LEU A 157 9.39 7.08 5.62
C LEU A 157 10.43 6.94 6.73
N SER A 158 11.22 7.98 7.01
CA SER A 158 12.19 7.97 8.12
C SER A 158 11.54 7.88 9.51
N ARG A 159 10.24 8.17 9.63
CA ARG A 159 9.47 8.00 10.89
C ARG A 159 9.00 6.55 11.09
N GLN A 160 9.02 5.73 10.04
CA GLN A 160 8.63 4.34 10.10
C GLN A 160 9.80 3.48 10.60
N SER A 161 9.75 3.12 11.88
CA SER A 161 10.87 2.44 12.55
C SER A 161 11.26 1.09 11.92
N HIS A 162 10.31 0.44 11.26
CA HIS A 162 10.48 -0.85 10.60
C HIS A 162 11.12 -0.76 9.21
N ILE A 163 11.15 0.43 8.58
CA ILE A 163 11.83 0.66 7.31
C ILE A 163 13.17 1.35 7.58
N PHE A 164 14.24 0.85 6.96
CA PHE A 164 15.53 1.52 6.92
C PHE A 164 15.56 2.51 5.74
N THR A 165 15.35 3.79 6.01
CA THR A 165 15.40 4.83 4.97
C THR A 165 16.81 5.41 4.83
N ILE A 166 17.34 5.42 3.61
CA ILE A 166 18.62 6.07 3.30
C ILE A 166 18.49 7.58 3.41
N ALA A 167 19.53 8.21 3.95
CA ALA A 167 19.62 9.66 3.98
C ALA A 167 19.52 10.24 2.57
N ARG A 168 18.58 11.17 2.37
CA ARG A 168 18.31 11.85 1.08
C ARG A 168 19.58 12.33 0.37
N ALA A 169 20.54 12.90 1.10
CA ALA A 169 21.78 13.41 0.51
C ALA A 169 22.62 12.33 -0.19
N SER A 170 22.49 11.07 0.22
CA SER A 170 23.12 9.95 -0.47
C SER A 170 22.41 9.60 -1.77
N ALA A 171 21.07 9.54 -1.74
CA ALA A 171 20.24 9.24 -2.90
C ALA A 171 20.30 10.33 -3.99
N ALA A 172 20.24 11.61 -3.60
CA ALA A 172 20.24 12.77 -4.51
C ALA A 172 21.53 12.95 -5.33
N ARG A 173 22.57 12.15 -5.08
CA ARG A 173 23.81 12.14 -5.89
C ARG A 173 23.74 11.17 -7.08
N LEU A 174 22.72 10.32 -7.11
CA LEU A 174 22.55 9.27 -8.10
C LEU A 174 21.40 9.64 -9.03
N ASN A 175 21.61 9.45 -10.33
CA ASN A 175 20.61 9.79 -11.32
C ASN A 175 19.94 8.49 -11.84
N PRO A 176 18.66 8.24 -11.54
CA PRO A 176 17.96 7.04 -11.99
C PRO A 176 17.88 6.92 -13.51
N ASN A 177 17.97 8.03 -14.25
CA ASN A 177 17.94 8.00 -15.72
C ASN A 177 19.28 7.60 -16.35
N LEU A 178 20.38 7.63 -15.58
CA LEU A 178 21.73 7.34 -16.06
C LEU A 178 22.31 6.05 -15.48
N MET A 179 21.63 5.41 -14.54
CA MET A 179 22.14 4.27 -13.79
C MET A 179 21.06 3.18 -13.69
N ARG A 180 21.48 1.91 -13.70
CA ARG A 180 20.55 0.80 -13.49
C ARG A 180 20.11 0.75 -12.03
N PRO A 181 18.85 0.37 -11.73
CA PRO A 181 18.37 0.20 -10.37
C PRO A 181 19.27 -0.69 -9.51
N GLU A 182 19.74 -1.80 -10.06
CA GLU A 182 20.66 -2.72 -9.38
C GLU A 182 21.96 -2.03 -8.91
N ASP A 183 22.56 -1.19 -9.76
CA ASP A 183 23.80 -0.48 -9.43
C ASP A 183 23.55 0.58 -8.35
N ILE A 184 22.42 1.30 -8.42
CA ILE A 184 22.01 2.26 -7.39
C ILE A 184 21.78 1.56 -6.05
N GLY A 185 21.06 0.43 -6.04
CA GLY A 185 20.79 -0.36 -4.86
C GLY A 185 22.07 -0.84 -4.18
N ARG A 186 23.04 -1.32 -4.96
CA ARG A 186 24.36 -1.76 -4.48
C ARG A 186 25.19 -0.62 -3.89
N ILE A 187 25.19 0.56 -4.53
CA ILE A 187 25.90 1.75 -4.04
C ILE A 187 25.30 2.25 -2.72
N LEU A 188 23.97 2.28 -2.62
CA LEU A 188 23.27 2.78 -1.44
C LEU A 188 23.12 1.73 -0.34
N GLY A 189 23.28 0.44 -0.65
CA GLY A 189 23.01 -0.65 0.28
C GLY A 189 21.53 -0.81 0.59
N VAL A 190 20.66 -0.65 -0.42
CA VAL A 190 19.21 -0.76 -0.27
C VAL A 190 18.60 -1.79 -1.19
N ARG A 191 17.49 -2.38 -0.73
CA ARG A 191 16.69 -3.31 -1.52
C ARG A 191 15.70 -2.57 -2.41
N TYR A 192 15.02 -1.56 -1.87
CA TYR A 192 13.93 -0.87 -2.57
C TYR A 192 14.34 0.53 -3.02
N LEU A 193 14.00 0.87 -4.25
CA LEU A 193 14.14 2.22 -4.80
C LEU A 193 12.77 2.80 -5.12
N VAL A 194 12.52 4.01 -4.65
CA VAL A 194 11.34 4.81 -5.03
C VAL A 194 11.82 5.88 -5.99
N TYR A 195 11.21 5.93 -7.17
CA TYR A 195 11.39 7.02 -8.12
C TYR A 195 10.09 7.29 -8.84
N GLY A 196 9.99 8.43 -9.50
CA GLY A 196 8.75 8.85 -10.10
C GLY A 196 8.90 10.09 -10.96
N HIS A 197 7.80 10.50 -11.56
CA HIS A 197 7.72 11.71 -12.34
C HIS A 197 6.50 12.54 -11.96
N VAL A 198 6.68 13.85 -12.05
CA VAL A 198 5.66 14.85 -11.83
C VAL A 198 5.32 15.51 -13.16
N LEU A 199 4.06 15.43 -13.54
CA LEU A 199 3.48 16.16 -14.65
C LEU A 199 2.62 17.31 -14.11
N HIS A 200 2.88 18.51 -14.60
CA HIS A 200 2.09 19.71 -14.29
C HIS A 200 1.32 20.15 -15.54
N THR A 201 0.00 20.31 -15.43
CA THR A 201 -0.86 20.78 -16.51
C THR A 201 -1.90 21.75 -15.95
N GLY A 202 -1.75 23.04 -16.28
CA GLY A 202 -2.67 24.07 -15.82
C GLY A 202 -2.61 24.23 -14.30
N SER A 203 -3.68 23.89 -13.59
CA SER A 203 -3.75 23.86 -12.12
C SER A 203 -3.76 22.44 -11.57
N GLN A 204 -3.30 21.43 -12.31
CA GLN A 204 -3.27 20.04 -11.87
C GLN A 204 -1.87 19.46 -11.93
N PHE A 205 -1.50 18.74 -10.86
CA PHE A 205 -0.32 17.93 -10.75
C PHE A 205 -0.72 16.46 -10.79
N ARG A 206 0.03 15.68 -11.55
CA ARG A 206 -0.05 14.23 -11.57
C ARG A 206 1.31 13.68 -11.20
N ILE A 207 1.32 12.87 -10.15
CA ILE A 207 2.51 12.24 -9.60
C ILE A 207 2.38 10.76 -9.91
N THR A 208 3.29 10.23 -10.71
CA THR A 208 3.42 8.78 -10.91
C THR A 208 4.67 8.32 -10.20
N LEU A 209 4.57 7.27 -9.41
CA LEU A 209 5.68 6.77 -8.62
C LEU A 209 5.71 5.25 -8.68
N SER A 210 6.93 4.71 -8.69
CA SER A 210 7.20 3.28 -8.80
C SER A 210 8.15 2.85 -7.68
N ILE A 211 7.97 1.61 -7.22
CA ILE A 211 8.90 0.93 -6.33
C ILE A 211 9.54 -0.21 -7.10
N THR A 212 10.87 -0.26 -7.09
CA THR A 212 11.67 -1.33 -7.69
C THR A 212 12.45 -2.08 -6.62
N ASP A 213 12.42 -3.41 -6.66
CA ASP A 213 13.41 -4.25 -5.98
C ASP A 213 14.71 -4.24 -6.79
N ALA A 214 15.69 -3.49 -6.31
CA ALA A 214 17.00 -3.34 -6.93
C ALA A 214 17.81 -4.65 -6.93
N THR A 215 17.47 -5.63 -6.09
CA THR A 215 18.16 -6.93 -6.08
C THR A 215 17.70 -7.85 -7.20
N GLN A 216 16.49 -7.64 -7.71
CA GLN A 216 15.88 -8.43 -8.78
C GLN A 216 15.70 -7.65 -10.07
N ASP A 217 16.04 -6.35 -10.07
CA ASP A 217 15.78 -5.40 -11.17
C ASP A 217 14.32 -5.46 -11.64
N CYS A 218 13.39 -5.50 -10.67
CA CYS A 218 11.97 -5.71 -10.91
C CYS A 218 11.13 -4.59 -10.29
N GLU A 219 10.31 -3.93 -11.11
CA GLU A 219 9.29 -3.02 -10.61
C GLU A 219 8.17 -3.83 -9.94
N ILE A 220 7.98 -3.62 -8.64
CA ILE A 220 7.03 -4.38 -7.82
C ILE A 220 5.69 -3.67 -7.63
N TRP A 221 5.67 -2.35 -7.82
CA TRP A 221 4.47 -1.54 -7.67
C TRP A 221 4.62 -0.20 -8.37
N SER A 222 3.54 0.31 -8.92
CA SER A 222 3.44 1.66 -9.50
C SER A 222 2.05 2.21 -9.25
N GLU A 223 1.96 3.49 -8.89
CA GLU A 223 0.69 4.15 -8.60
C GLU A 223 0.71 5.62 -9.04
N GLN A 224 -0.48 6.15 -9.33
CA GLN A 224 -0.68 7.51 -9.78
C GLN A 224 -1.52 8.28 -8.76
N PHE A 225 -1.09 9.49 -8.46
CA PHE A 225 -1.79 10.42 -7.59
C PHE A 225 -2.05 11.73 -8.32
N ASP A 226 -3.27 12.24 -8.22
CA ASP A 226 -3.67 13.51 -8.84
C ASP A 226 -3.95 14.55 -7.74
N CYS A 227 -3.40 15.76 -7.86
CA CYS A 227 -3.63 16.86 -6.91
C CYS A 227 -3.75 18.24 -7.61
N SER A 228 -4.50 19.16 -6.99
CA SER A 228 -4.71 20.52 -7.53
C SER A 228 -3.66 21.53 -7.03
N ALA A 229 -3.24 22.44 -7.91
CA ALA A 229 -2.33 23.55 -7.63
C ALA A 229 -2.94 24.60 -6.70
N ASP A 230 -4.26 24.80 -6.73
CA ASP A 230 -4.96 25.70 -5.81
C ASP A 230 -4.93 25.19 -4.35
N GLY A 231 -4.59 23.91 -4.19
CA GLY A 231 -4.47 23.20 -2.93
C GLY A 231 -3.04 23.04 -2.40
N LEU A 232 -2.02 23.51 -3.11
CA LEU A 232 -0.63 23.05 -2.94
C LEU A 232 -0.04 23.26 -1.52
N LEU A 233 -0.55 24.22 -0.74
CA LEU A 233 -0.11 24.49 0.63
C LEU A 233 -0.93 23.75 1.71
N MET A 234 -2.22 23.45 1.46
CA MET A 234 -3.10 22.77 2.44
C MET A 234 -3.23 21.26 2.17
N LEU A 235 -3.08 20.82 0.93
CA LEU A 235 -3.14 19.41 0.50
C LEU A 235 -1.78 18.71 0.45
N GLN A 236 -0.65 19.44 0.60
CA GLN A 236 0.70 18.86 0.51
C GLN A 236 0.86 17.70 1.48
N LEU A 237 0.47 17.89 2.75
CA LEU A 237 0.63 16.84 3.75
C LEU A 237 -0.28 15.64 3.45
N GLU A 238 -1.51 15.84 3.01
CA GLU A 238 -2.44 14.73 2.72
C GLU A 238 -1.88 13.82 1.61
N ILE A 239 -1.41 14.39 0.50
CA ILE A 239 -0.83 13.60 -0.59
C ILE A 239 0.47 12.91 -0.15
N ILE A 240 1.32 13.60 0.60
CA ILE A 240 2.56 13.01 1.12
C ILE A 240 2.27 11.82 2.04
N LEU A 241 1.27 11.92 2.92
CA LEU A 241 0.89 10.84 3.83
C LEU A 241 0.24 9.66 3.09
N ALA A 242 -0.58 9.94 2.08
CA ALA A 242 -1.16 8.91 1.21
C ALA A 242 -0.05 8.15 0.45
N ILE A 243 0.91 8.86 -0.13
CA ILE A 243 2.06 8.25 -0.81
C ILE A 243 2.90 7.41 0.16
N ALA A 244 3.22 7.94 1.35
CA ALA A 244 4.01 7.20 2.35
C ALA A 244 3.29 5.93 2.84
N SER A 245 1.96 6.01 3.05
CA SER A 245 1.12 4.85 3.40
C SER A 245 1.11 3.81 2.29
N ALA A 246 0.98 4.24 1.03
CA ALA A 246 0.98 3.35 -0.13
C ALA A 246 2.33 2.64 -0.32
N ILE A 247 3.44 3.37 -0.13
CA ILE A 247 4.79 2.80 -0.16
C ILE A 247 4.96 1.74 0.93
N ASP A 248 4.52 2.02 2.16
CA ASP A 248 4.61 1.09 3.29
C ASP A 248 3.90 -0.23 2.99
N ARG A 249 2.66 -0.14 2.51
CA ARG A 249 1.84 -1.30 2.13
C ARG A 249 2.45 -2.10 0.99
N ALA A 250 2.99 -1.44 -0.03
CA ALA A 250 3.62 -2.10 -1.17
C ALA A 250 4.88 -2.88 -0.74
N VAL A 251 5.71 -2.28 0.12
CA VAL A 251 6.90 -2.93 0.70
C VAL A 251 6.51 -4.12 1.58
N GLU A 252 5.50 -3.96 2.45
CA GLU A 252 5.00 -5.05 3.30
C GLU A 252 4.49 -6.24 2.47
N THR A 253 3.72 -5.96 1.41
CA THR A 253 3.21 -7.01 0.50
C THR A 253 4.36 -7.78 -0.15
N CYS A 254 5.36 -7.07 -0.68
CA CYS A 254 6.53 -7.70 -1.29
C CYS A 254 7.34 -8.55 -0.29
N GLU A 255 7.51 -8.06 0.93
CA GLU A 255 8.21 -8.80 1.98
C GLU A 255 7.46 -10.05 2.44
N ILE A 256 6.12 -10.01 2.47
CA ILE A 256 5.28 -11.19 2.67
C ILE A 256 5.52 -12.21 1.56
N GLU A 257 5.38 -11.82 0.29
CA GLU A 257 5.57 -12.71 -0.85
C GLU A 257 6.96 -13.35 -0.85
N ARG A 258 7.99 -12.55 -0.59
CA ARG A 258 9.38 -13.00 -0.48
C ARG A 258 9.57 -14.01 0.64
N ALA A 259 8.95 -13.77 1.80
CA ALA A 259 9.00 -14.71 2.92
C ALA A 259 8.37 -16.07 2.58
N PHE A 260 7.37 -16.13 1.71
CA PHE A 260 6.74 -17.40 1.29
C PHE A 260 7.57 -18.20 0.28
N LEU A 261 8.56 -17.60 -0.39
CA LEU A 261 9.44 -18.29 -1.34
C LEU A 261 10.55 -19.11 -0.65
N LEU A 262 10.79 -18.87 0.64
CA LEU A 262 11.86 -19.53 1.40
C LEU A 262 11.36 -20.82 2.09
N PRO A 263 12.22 -21.79 2.39
CA PRO A 263 11.90 -22.82 3.39
C PRO A 263 11.77 -22.20 4.79
N THR A 264 10.95 -22.78 5.67
CA THR A 264 10.74 -22.25 7.03
C THR A 264 12.03 -22.20 7.86
N GLU A 265 12.95 -23.13 7.62
CA GLU A 265 14.23 -23.25 8.31
C GLU A 265 15.21 -22.12 7.94
N ASP A 266 15.03 -21.52 6.77
CA ASP A 266 15.90 -20.47 6.23
C ASP A 266 15.41 -19.04 6.55
N LEU A 267 14.24 -18.92 7.19
CA LEU A 267 13.66 -17.62 7.52
C LEU A 267 14.50 -16.90 8.57
N ASN A 268 14.76 -15.62 8.35
CA ASN A 268 15.12 -14.71 9.43
C ASN A 268 13.90 -14.24 10.22
N ALA A 269 14.13 -13.50 11.31
CA ALA A 269 13.06 -13.03 12.19
C ALA A 269 12.01 -12.18 11.47
N TRP A 270 12.43 -11.37 10.49
CA TRP A 270 11.56 -10.48 9.75
C TRP A 270 10.66 -11.22 8.74
N GLU A 271 11.19 -12.22 8.06
CA GLU A 271 10.42 -13.09 7.17
C GLU A 271 9.45 -13.98 7.95
N ALA A 272 9.88 -14.51 9.11
CA ALA A 272 9.00 -15.23 10.01
C ALA A 272 7.84 -14.34 10.49
N TYR A 273 8.12 -13.09 10.87
CA TYR A 273 7.08 -12.12 11.21
C TYR A 273 6.08 -11.91 10.07
N HIS A 274 6.55 -11.71 8.84
CA HIS A 274 5.67 -11.46 7.70
C HIS A 274 4.80 -12.66 7.30
N ARG A 275 5.30 -13.90 7.46
CA ARG A 275 4.43 -15.07 7.34
C ARG A 275 3.31 -15.06 8.37
N GLY A 276 3.62 -14.69 9.61
CA GLY A 276 2.61 -14.53 10.65
C GLY A 276 1.58 -13.46 10.30
N LEU A 277 2.03 -12.33 9.77
CA LEU A 277 1.18 -11.22 9.37
C LEU A 277 0.15 -11.61 8.29
N TRP A 278 0.55 -12.40 7.29
CA TRP A 278 -0.38 -12.87 6.24
C TRP A 278 -1.59 -13.65 6.78
N HIS A 279 -1.45 -14.30 7.94
CA HIS A 279 -2.52 -15.05 8.59
C HIS A 279 -3.38 -14.18 9.52
N ILE A 280 -2.96 -12.97 9.88
CA ILE A 280 -3.65 -12.14 10.88
C ILE A 280 -5.04 -11.71 10.44
N ASP A 281 -5.20 -11.44 9.14
CA ASP A 281 -6.46 -10.99 8.52
C ASP A 281 -7.40 -12.15 8.18
N LYS A 282 -6.98 -13.39 8.47
CA LYS A 282 -7.78 -14.61 8.27
C LYS A 282 -8.22 -15.11 9.64
N PRO A 283 -9.40 -14.71 10.15
CA PRO A 283 -9.79 -14.99 11.53
C PRO A 283 -10.28 -16.44 11.74
N THR A 284 -9.61 -17.44 11.16
CA THR A 284 -9.89 -18.85 11.44
C THR A 284 -9.02 -19.34 12.60
N PRO A 285 -9.49 -20.28 13.44
CA PRO A 285 -8.66 -20.86 14.50
C PRO A 285 -7.33 -21.45 13.99
N LYS A 286 -7.34 -21.99 12.77
CA LYS A 286 -6.15 -22.53 12.11
C LYS A 286 -5.15 -21.43 11.77
N ASP A 287 -5.61 -20.37 11.12
CA ASP A 287 -4.76 -19.23 10.73
C ASP A 287 -4.21 -18.51 11.97
N ILE A 288 -5.01 -18.36 13.02
CA ILE A 288 -4.59 -17.83 14.32
C ILE A 288 -3.43 -18.64 14.89
N ALA A 289 -3.52 -19.98 14.88
CA ALA A 289 -2.46 -20.84 15.39
C ALA A 289 -1.17 -20.73 14.55
N ILE A 290 -1.29 -20.64 13.22
CA ILE A 290 -0.14 -20.48 12.32
C ILE A 290 0.53 -19.11 12.53
N ALA A 291 -0.25 -18.04 12.65
CA ALA A 291 0.25 -16.70 12.93
C ALA A 291 1.03 -16.67 14.26
N GLN A 292 0.45 -17.24 15.32
CA GLN A 292 1.06 -17.32 16.63
C GLN A 292 2.40 -18.06 16.59
N ALA A 293 2.48 -19.20 15.91
CA ALA A 293 3.71 -19.98 15.77
C ALA A 293 4.81 -19.18 15.04
N HIS A 294 4.46 -18.46 13.98
CA HIS A 294 5.40 -17.64 13.22
C HIS A 294 5.91 -16.44 14.02
N PHE A 295 5.07 -15.74 14.78
CA PHE A 295 5.51 -14.65 15.65
C PHE A 295 6.40 -15.14 16.80
N GLN A 296 6.08 -16.28 17.40
CA GLN A 296 6.94 -16.91 18.42
C GLN A 296 8.30 -17.31 17.83
N TYR A 297 8.32 -17.85 16.61
CA TYR A 297 9.57 -18.18 15.91
C TYR A 297 10.39 -16.91 15.59
N ALA A 298 9.74 -15.83 15.16
CA ALA A 298 10.38 -14.54 14.94
C ALA A 298 11.05 -14.00 16.22
N ILE A 299 10.37 -14.08 17.37
CA ILE A 299 10.93 -13.69 18.69
C ILE A 299 12.12 -14.57 19.08
N LYS A 300 12.07 -15.87 18.78
CA LYS A 300 13.19 -16.78 19.04
C LYS A 300 14.44 -16.39 18.24
N LEU A 301 14.26 -15.95 16.99
CA LEU A 301 15.34 -15.52 16.10
C LEU A 301 15.88 -14.13 16.47
N ASP A 302 15.00 -13.18 16.79
CA ASP A 302 15.34 -11.85 17.28
C ASP A 302 14.44 -11.43 18.46
N PRO A 303 14.92 -11.59 19.71
CA PRO A 303 14.16 -11.22 20.90
C PRO A 303 13.84 -9.73 21.01
N ARG A 304 14.46 -8.86 20.21
CA ARG A 304 14.21 -7.41 20.18
C ARG A 304 13.24 -6.99 19.07
N LEU A 305 12.72 -7.92 18.28
CA LEU A 305 11.76 -7.61 17.23
C LEU A 305 10.39 -7.24 17.82
N CYS A 306 10.19 -5.95 18.11
CA CYS A 306 8.98 -5.42 18.74
C CYS A 306 7.68 -5.83 18.03
N ARG A 307 7.67 -5.84 16.70
CA ARG A 307 6.48 -6.15 15.89
C ARG A 307 5.98 -7.57 16.03
N ALA A 308 6.86 -8.54 16.34
CA ALA A 308 6.44 -9.90 16.61
C ALA A 308 5.65 -10.00 17.92
N TYR A 309 6.04 -9.23 18.95
CA TYR A 309 5.25 -9.11 20.18
C TYR A 309 3.92 -8.38 19.92
N ALA A 310 3.93 -7.31 19.13
CA ALA A 310 2.69 -6.63 18.74
C ALA A 310 1.73 -7.58 17.99
N GLY A 311 2.25 -8.39 17.08
CA GLY A 311 1.50 -9.44 16.37
C GLY A 311 0.85 -10.44 17.33
N LEU A 312 1.58 -10.93 18.34
CA LEU A 312 1.02 -11.80 19.38
C LEU A 312 -0.09 -11.12 20.20
N SER A 313 0.11 -9.84 20.58
CA SER A 313 -0.95 -9.07 21.24
C SER A 313 -2.21 -8.99 20.37
N ILE A 314 -2.06 -8.73 19.07
CA ILE A 314 -3.19 -8.64 18.13
C ILE A 314 -3.89 -9.99 18.00
N ILE A 315 -3.16 -11.11 17.99
CA ILE A 315 -3.74 -12.46 17.99
C ILE A 315 -4.60 -12.70 19.24
N HIS A 316 -4.08 -12.40 20.43
CA HIS A 316 -4.84 -12.59 21.67
C HIS A 316 -6.06 -11.65 21.75
N THR A 317 -5.93 -10.38 21.33
CA THR A 317 -7.10 -9.49 21.25
C THR A 317 -8.15 -9.96 20.23
N ASN A 318 -7.74 -10.56 19.11
CA ASN A 318 -8.67 -11.15 18.14
C ASN A 318 -9.41 -12.36 18.74
N LYS A 319 -8.72 -13.20 19.53
CA LYS A 319 -9.36 -14.32 20.24
C LYS A 319 -10.43 -13.85 21.23
N VAL A 320 -10.14 -12.79 21.99
CA VAL A 320 -11.09 -12.17 22.92
C VAL A 320 -12.30 -11.63 22.16
N PHE A 321 -12.04 -10.91 21.07
CA PHE A 321 -13.07 -10.24 20.28
C PHE A 321 -14.03 -11.24 19.59
N ILE A 322 -13.49 -12.33 19.05
CA ILE A 322 -14.27 -13.40 18.38
C ILE A 322 -14.84 -14.40 19.41
N ASN A 323 -14.34 -14.38 20.64
CA ASN A 323 -14.63 -15.36 21.69
C ASN A 323 -14.35 -16.81 21.25
N VAL A 324 -13.17 -17.04 20.64
CA VAL A 324 -12.81 -18.34 20.02
C VAL A 324 -12.81 -19.48 21.05
N ASP A 325 -12.26 -19.23 22.24
CA ASP A 325 -11.95 -20.28 23.23
C ASP A 325 -12.74 -20.12 24.55
N GLY A 326 -13.56 -19.07 24.71
CA GLY A 326 -14.27 -18.77 25.96
C GLY A 326 -13.38 -18.25 27.11
N ASN A 327 -12.05 -18.26 26.95
CA ASN A 327 -11.07 -17.87 27.97
C ASN A 327 -10.57 -16.42 27.79
N THR A 328 -11.51 -15.49 27.79
CA THR A 328 -11.22 -14.06 27.50
C THR A 328 -10.29 -13.41 28.51
N THR A 329 -10.26 -13.87 29.78
CA THR A 329 -9.41 -13.29 30.82
C THR A 329 -7.93 -13.59 30.60
N GLU A 330 -7.58 -14.84 30.29
CA GLU A 330 -6.18 -15.22 30.03
C GLU A 330 -5.67 -14.56 28.75
N ASP A 331 -6.46 -14.57 27.68
CA ASP A 331 -6.10 -13.91 26.43
C ASP A 331 -5.92 -12.40 26.60
N MET A 332 -6.76 -11.71 27.38
CA MET A 332 -6.58 -10.30 27.70
C MET A 332 -5.28 -10.05 28.48
N SER A 333 -4.92 -10.93 29.42
CA SER A 333 -3.65 -10.83 30.17
C SER A 333 -2.46 -10.98 29.22
N GLN A 334 -2.46 -12.03 28.40
CA GLN A 334 -1.39 -12.28 27.42
C GLN A 334 -1.26 -11.12 26.42
N ALA A 335 -2.39 -10.60 25.92
CA ALA A 335 -2.39 -9.45 25.03
C ALA A 335 -1.72 -8.23 25.68
N SER A 336 -2.06 -7.93 26.94
CA SER A 336 -1.46 -6.84 27.71
C SER A 336 0.05 -7.00 27.85
N ASP A 337 0.51 -8.19 28.22
CA ASP A 337 1.93 -8.48 28.41
C ASP A 337 2.72 -8.36 27.11
N TYR A 338 2.20 -8.90 26.01
CA TYR A 338 2.85 -8.79 24.71
C TYR A 338 2.86 -7.35 24.16
N ALA A 339 1.78 -6.58 24.32
CA ALA A 339 1.74 -5.18 23.92
C ALA A 339 2.78 -4.33 24.67
N LYS A 340 2.92 -4.55 25.99
CA LYS A 340 3.94 -3.86 26.80
C LYS A 340 5.35 -4.20 26.34
N ARG A 341 5.65 -5.49 26.13
CA ARG A 341 6.95 -5.92 25.60
C ARG A 341 7.24 -5.37 24.19
N ALA A 342 6.21 -5.24 23.35
CA ALA A 342 6.35 -4.60 22.05
C ALA A 342 6.83 -3.15 22.19
N ILE A 343 6.23 -2.37 23.10
CA ILE A 343 6.63 -0.99 23.38
C ILE A 343 8.02 -0.92 24.01
N GLU A 344 8.36 -1.83 24.94
CA GLU A 344 9.69 -1.92 25.56
C GLU A 344 10.81 -2.11 24.52
N HIS A 345 10.56 -2.93 23.50
CA HIS A 345 11.52 -3.19 22.43
C HIS A 345 11.46 -2.16 21.28
N GLY A 346 10.35 -1.41 21.15
CA GLY A 346 10.09 -0.49 20.05
C GLY A 346 9.28 0.72 20.50
N ASP A 347 9.90 1.60 21.28
CA ASP A 347 9.27 2.77 21.91
C ASP A 347 8.65 3.78 20.93
N ARG A 348 9.07 3.75 19.66
CA ARG A 348 8.55 4.61 18.58
C ARG A 348 7.86 3.83 17.46
N ASP A 349 7.64 2.52 17.61
CA ASP A 349 6.95 1.73 16.58
C ASP A 349 5.43 1.92 16.67
N ALA A 350 4.82 2.31 15.54
CA ALA A 350 3.39 2.61 15.48
C ALA A 350 2.52 1.38 15.78
N LEU A 351 2.90 0.20 15.27
CA LEU A 351 2.16 -1.05 15.49
C LEU A 351 2.22 -1.49 16.96
N ALA A 352 3.38 -1.35 17.60
CA ALA A 352 3.55 -1.63 19.03
C ALA A 352 2.58 -0.79 19.88
N HIS A 353 2.57 0.53 19.70
CA HIS A 353 1.65 1.42 20.42
C HIS A 353 0.18 1.18 20.04
N TRP A 354 -0.11 0.91 18.76
CA TRP A 354 -1.47 0.59 18.31
C TRP A 354 -2.00 -0.68 18.97
N SER A 355 -1.17 -1.72 19.09
CA SER A 355 -1.56 -2.97 19.77
C SER A 355 -1.94 -2.74 21.24
N TRP A 356 -1.25 -1.83 21.93
CA TRP A 356 -1.61 -1.42 23.30
C TRP A 356 -2.93 -0.66 23.36
N GLY A 357 -3.17 0.26 22.42
CA GLY A 357 -4.45 0.95 22.29
C GLY A 357 -5.62 -0.04 22.12
N LYS A 358 -5.39 -1.15 21.41
CA LYS A 358 -6.40 -2.20 21.19
C LYS A 358 -6.68 -3.00 22.47
N VAL A 359 -5.65 -3.29 23.27
CA VAL A 359 -5.83 -3.91 24.59
C VAL A 359 -6.66 -3.00 25.49
N LEU A 360 -6.33 -1.71 25.57
CA LEU A 360 -7.09 -0.75 26.37
C LEU A 360 -8.54 -0.61 25.90
N PHE A 361 -8.75 -0.65 24.58
CA PHE A 361 -10.09 -0.62 24.00
C PHE A 361 -10.94 -1.80 24.49
N LEU A 362 -10.44 -3.04 24.35
CA LEU A 362 -11.15 -4.24 24.78
C LEU A 362 -11.28 -4.36 26.31
N ALA A 363 -10.39 -3.72 27.06
CA ALA A 363 -10.49 -3.61 28.52
C ALA A 363 -11.54 -2.58 28.96
N GLY A 364 -12.16 -1.82 28.04
CA GLY A 364 -13.09 -0.74 28.35
C GLY A 364 -12.42 0.57 28.78
N GLU A 365 -11.09 0.65 28.72
CA GLU A 365 -10.30 1.83 29.08
C GLU A 365 -10.23 2.83 27.90
N HIS A 366 -11.39 3.20 27.39
CA HIS A 366 -11.54 3.87 26.10
C HIS A 366 -10.91 5.26 26.02
N GLN A 367 -10.93 6.04 27.10
CA GLN A 367 -10.27 7.35 27.13
C GLN A 367 -8.75 7.20 27.02
N GLN A 368 -8.17 6.20 27.68
CA GLN A 368 -6.74 5.90 27.57
C GLN A 368 -6.40 5.35 26.19
N SER A 369 -7.23 4.44 25.66
CA SER A 369 -7.12 3.91 24.30
C SER A 369 -7.07 5.03 23.26
N LEU A 370 -8.00 6.00 23.34
CA LEU A 370 -8.03 7.17 22.45
C LEU A 370 -6.75 8.02 22.53
N GLN A 371 -6.22 8.22 23.74
CA GLN A 371 -4.97 8.96 23.92
C GLN A 371 -3.78 8.22 23.29
N VAL A 372 -3.72 6.89 23.45
CA VAL A 372 -2.69 6.05 22.83
C VAL A 372 -2.77 6.13 21.32
N TYR A 373 -3.96 5.98 20.71
CA TYR A 373 -4.08 6.08 19.25
C TYR A 373 -3.74 7.47 18.70
N ARG A 374 -4.07 8.55 19.41
CA ARG A 374 -3.64 9.92 19.04
C ARG A 374 -2.11 10.07 19.10
N ASN A 375 -1.46 9.39 20.04
CA ASN A 375 0.00 9.33 20.08
C ASN A 375 0.55 8.53 18.88
N VAL A 376 -0.10 7.43 18.47
CA VAL A 376 0.27 6.68 17.26
C VAL A 376 0.21 7.58 16.02
N VAL A 377 -0.87 8.35 15.85
CA VAL A 377 -0.98 9.33 14.75
C VAL A 377 0.14 10.37 14.80
N SER A 378 0.54 10.80 16.00
CA SER A 378 1.64 11.75 16.16
C SER A 378 3.02 11.14 15.82
N LEU A 379 3.21 9.85 16.10
CA LEU A 379 4.43 9.09 15.76
C LEU A 379 4.52 8.83 14.25
N SER A 380 3.43 8.33 13.66
CA SER A 380 3.32 7.98 12.25
C SER A 380 1.98 8.48 11.70
N PRO A 381 1.94 9.70 11.12
CA PRO A 381 0.71 10.26 10.57
C PRO A 381 0.21 9.53 9.32
N SER A 382 1.05 8.71 8.67
CA SER A 382 0.65 7.86 7.54
C SER A 382 0.04 6.53 7.98
N TYR A 383 -0.01 6.22 9.28
CA TYR A 383 -0.49 4.94 9.78
C TYR A 383 -2.03 4.89 9.81
N ALA A 384 -2.64 4.47 8.71
CA ALA A 384 -4.10 4.45 8.48
C ALA A 384 -4.89 3.77 9.61
N HIS A 385 -4.39 2.63 10.12
CA HIS A 385 -5.03 1.84 11.17
C HIS A 385 -5.27 2.62 12.47
N ALA A 386 -4.47 3.64 12.78
CA ALA A 386 -4.72 4.47 13.96
C ALA A 386 -5.96 5.35 13.82
N TYR A 387 -6.22 5.89 12.63
CA TYR A 387 -7.43 6.68 12.36
C TYR A 387 -8.69 5.81 12.46
N VAL A 388 -8.64 4.61 11.87
CA VAL A 388 -9.70 3.62 11.95
C VAL A 388 -9.97 3.21 13.41
N ALA A 389 -8.92 3.03 14.21
CA ALA A 389 -9.07 2.70 15.62
C ALA A 389 -9.62 3.87 16.46
N ILE A 390 -9.21 5.12 16.19
CA ILE A 390 -9.84 6.31 16.79
C ILE A 390 -11.33 6.36 16.45
N ALA A 391 -11.68 6.11 15.18
CA ALA A 391 -13.07 6.08 14.76
C ALA A 391 -13.88 5.00 15.50
N ALA A 392 -13.30 3.82 15.72
CA ALA A 392 -13.92 2.78 16.52
C ALA A 392 -14.26 3.29 17.93
N VAL A 393 -13.28 3.89 18.62
CA VAL A 393 -13.54 4.46 19.95
C VAL A 393 -14.62 5.55 19.89
N CYS A 394 -14.54 6.47 18.93
CA CYS A 394 -15.48 7.58 18.81
C CYS A 394 -16.92 7.15 18.47
N ALA A 395 -17.10 6.19 17.56
CA ALA A 395 -18.41 5.68 17.16
C ALA A 395 -19.16 5.00 18.32
N HIS A 396 -18.42 4.48 19.30
CA HIS A 396 -18.99 3.83 20.48
C HIS A 396 -19.15 4.76 21.69
N HIS A 397 -18.66 6.01 21.63
CA HIS A 397 -18.75 7.04 22.69
C HIS A 397 -19.51 8.31 22.28
N ASP A 398 -20.49 8.18 21.38
CA ASP A 398 -21.35 9.28 20.92
C ASP A 398 -20.62 10.44 20.21
N LYS A 399 -19.34 10.24 19.86
CA LYS A 399 -18.54 11.16 19.05
C LYS A 399 -18.65 10.78 17.58
N ASN A 400 -19.88 10.56 17.11
CA ASN A 400 -20.17 9.95 15.82
C ASN A 400 -19.67 10.81 14.64
N THR A 401 -19.72 12.14 14.75
CA THR A 401 -19.18 13.05 13.72
C THR A 401 -17.65 13.00 13.64
N GLU A 402 -16.96 12.90 14.78
CA GLU A 402 -15.50 12.70 14.86
C GLU A 402 -15.15 11.32 14.28
N ALA A 403 -15.95 10.29 14.54
CA ALA A 403 -15.77 8.96 13.97
C ALA A 403 -15.82 8.98 12.43
N LEU A 404 -16.86 9.58 11.84
CA LEU A 404 -16.98 9.69 10.38
C LEU A 404 -15.79 10.44 9.75
N THR A 405 -15.29 11.47 10.42
CA THR A 405 -14.10 12.22 9.98
C THR A 405 -12.86 11.33 9.95
N HIS A 406 -12.64 10.53 11.00
CA HIS A 406 -11.48 9.64 11.07
C HIS A 406 -11.58 8.43 10.14
N ILE A 407 -12.78 7.91 9.89
CA ILE A 407 -12.99 6.87 8.86
C ILE A 407 -12.56 7.41 7.49
N ALA A 408 -13.06 8.58 7.10
CA ALA A 408 -12.69 9.21 5.83
C ALA A 408 -11.17 9.46 5.72
N GLN A 409 -10.50 9.79 6.82
CA GLN A 409 -9.05 9.92 6.83
C GLN A 409 -8.33 8.58 6.66
N GLY A 410 -8.80 7.52 7.30
CA GLY A 410 -8.27 6.15 7.13
C GLY A 410 -8.38 5.69 5.68
N GLU A 411 -9.55 5.84 5.05
CA GLU A 411 -9.80 5.48 3.65
C GLU A 411 -8.93 6.27 2.67
N ARG A 412 -8.66 7.55 2.95
CA ARG A 412 -7.74 8.36 2.14
C ARG A 412 -6.31 7.84 2.18
N LEU A 413 -5.87 7.33 3.34
CA LEU A 413 -4.54 6.78 3.52
C LEU A 413 -4.43 5.33 3.02
N SER A 414 -5.52 4.58 3.05
CA SER A 414 -5.61 3.17 2.63
C SER A 414 -6.88 2.92 1.82
N PRO A 415 -6.94 3.33 0.53
CA PRO A 415 -8.16 3.20 -0.28
C PRO A 415 -8.56 1.75 -0.62
N CYS A 416 -7.63 0.80 -0.48
CA CYS A 416 -7.83 -0.62 -0.75
C CYS A 416 -7.55 -1.45 0.51
N ASP A 417 -8.07 -1.00 1.64
CA ASP A 417 -7.87 -1.64 2.94
C ASP A 417 -8.60 -3.01 3.02
N PRO A 418 -7.92 -4.11 3.38
CA PRO A 418 -8.57 -5.41 3.57
C PRO A 418 -9.68 -5.40 4.65
N LEU A 419 -9.62 -4.46 5.60
CA LEU A 419 -10.58 -4.28 6.69
C LEU A 419 -11.64 -3.21 6.38
N GLN A 420 -11.85 -2.83 5.11
CA GLN A 420 -12.88 -1.87 4.70
C GLN A 420 -14.27 -2.19 5.28
N PHE A 421 -14.64 -3.48 5.34
CA PHE A 421 -15.92 -3.91 5.92
C PHE A 421 -16.10 -3.49 7.40
N ALA A 422 -15.02 -3.45 8.18
CA ALA A 422 -15.04 -3.00 9.56
C ALA A 422 -15.26 -1.49 9.62
N GLN A 423 -14.64 -0.74 8.71
CA GLN A 423 -14.83 0.71 8.56
C GLN A 423 -16.27 1.05 8.20
N ASP A 424 -16.86 0.33 7.23
CA ASP A 424 -18.25 0.48 6.83
C ASP A 424 -19.22 0.10 7.96
N SER A 425 -18.89 -0.94 8.75
CA SER A 425 -19.66 -1.30 9.94
C SER A 425 -19.65 -0.17 10.99
N MET A 426 -18.49 0.43 11.25
CA MET A 426 -18.37 1.56 12.19
C MET A 426 -19.07 2.81 11.67
N ARG A 427 -18.99 3.07 10.37
CA ARG A 427 -19.73 4.14 9.69
C ARG A 427 -21.23 3.95 9.86
N ALA A 428 -21.72 2.72 9.69
CA ALA A 428 -23.13 2.38 9.86
C ALA A 428 -23.60 2.66 11.30
N VAL A 429 -22.83 2.25 12.31
CA VAL A 429 -23.12 2.56 13.72
C VAL A 429 -23.16 4.07 13.95
N ALA A 430 -22.15 4.81 13.48
CA ALA A 430 -22.08 6.25 13.67
C ALA A 430 -23.25 7.00 13.00
N LEU A 431 -23.62 6.60 11.77
CA LEU A 431 -24.76 7.17 11.05
C LEU A 431 -26.09 6.81 11.71
N ALA A 432 -26.25 5.59 12.21
CA ALA A 432 -27.45 5.17 12.93
C ALA A 432 -27.64 6.00 14.21
N ASN A 433 -26.57 6.22 14.98
CA ASN A 433 -26.61 7.07 16.18
C ASN A 433 -26.90 8.55 15.85
N LEU A 434 -26.55 9.00 14.65
CA LEU A 434 -26.90 10.34 14.12
C LEU A 434 -28.29 10.38 13.45
N GLN A 435 -29.05 9.29 13.51
CA GLN A 435 -30.38 9.14 12.91
C GLN A 435 -30.40 9.25 11.38
N HIS A 436 -29.26 9.05 10.72
CA HIS A 436 -29.14 8.95 9.26
C HIS A 436 -29.40 7.51 8.79
N TYR A 437 -30.59 6.98 9.10
CA TYR A 437 -30.87 5.55 9.00
C TYR A 437 -30.68 4.95 7.60
N GLN A 438 -31.06 5.66 6.54
CA GLN A 438 -30.87 5.15 5.19
C GLN A 438 -29.38 5.00 4.84
N GLN A 439 -28.57 6.02 5.13
CA GLN A 439 -27.12 5.96 4.88
C GLN A 439 -26.43 4.92 5.77
N ALA A 440 -26.94 4.73 6.99
CA ALA A 440 -26.49 3.68 7.88
C ALA A 440 -26.74 2.28 7.29
N ALA A 441 -27.96 2.04 6.77
CA ALA A 441 -28.31 0.80 6.09
C ALA A 441 -27.44 0.57 4.85
N ASP A 442 -27.26 1.59 3.99
CA ASP A 442 -26.42 1.49 2.80
C ASP A 442 -24.97 1.11 3.17
N SER A 443 -24.42 1.75 4.20
CA SER A 443 -23.07 1.44 4.72
C SER A 443 -23.00 0.01 5.28
N ALA A 444 -24.01 -0.43 6.03
CA ALA A 444 -24.02 -1.77 6.61
C ALA A 444 -24.17 -2.87 5.54
N VAL A 445 -24.92 -2.60 4.47
CA VAL A 445 -25.05 -3.50 3.31
C VAL A 445 -23.71 -3.65 2.59
N ASN A 446 -22.96 -2.56 2.43
CA ASN A 446 -21.60 -2.63 1.88
C ASN A 446 -20.68 -3.47 2.78
N ALA A 447 -20.76 -3.29 4.10
CA ALA A 447 -19.97 -4.05 5.06
C ALA A 447 -20.21 -5.57 4.96
N VAL A 448 -21.46 -6.02 4.87
CA VAL A 448 -21.79 -7.46 4.78
C VAL A 448 -21.53 -8.08 3.40
N ALA A 449 -21.29 -7.25 2.38
CA ALA A 449 -20.92 -7.72 1.04
C ALA A 449 -19.45 -8.17 0.96
N ALA A 450 -18.63 -7.81 1.95
CA ALA A 450 -17.23 -8.18 1.99
C ALA A 450 -17.04 -9.68 2.32
N PRO A 451 -16.07 -10.37 1.68
CA PRO A 451 -15.82 -11.79 1.91
C PRO A 451 -15.43 -12.17 3.35
N ASN A 452 -14.90 -11.21 4.10
CA ASN A 452 -14.43 -11.34 5.48
C ASN A 452 -15.41 -10.76 6.52
N ALA A 453 -16.63 -10.43 6.12
CA ALA A 453 -17.67 -10.05 7.07
C ALA A 453 -17.92 -11.17 8.09
N TYR A 454 -18.05 -10.79 9.36
CA TYR A 454 -18.21 -11.72 10.49
C TYR A 454 -19.51 -11.44 11.24
N PHE A 455 -19.82 -12.26 12.26
CA PHE A 455 -21.11 -12.26 12.95
C PHE A 455 -21.54 -10.87 13.48
N MET A 456 -20.63 -10.02 13.97
CA MET A 456 -21.01 -8.68 14.44
C MET A 456 -21.33 -7.73 13.29
N THR A 457 -20.70 -7.88 12.12
CA THR A 457 -21.04 -7.09 10.93
C THR A 457 -22.49 -7.37 10.50
N TYR A 458 -22.92 -8.62 10.55
CA TYR A 458 -24.33 -8.98 10.32
C TYR A 458 -25.26 -8.44 11.41
N ALA A 459 -24.85 -8.47 12.68
CA ALA A 459 -25.64 -7.92 13.79
C ALA A 459 -25.84 -6.39 13.66
N VAL A 460 -24.80 -5.66 13.27
CA VAL A 460 -24.87 -4.21 12.98
C VAL A 460 -25.81 -3.95 11.80
N ALA A 461 -25.69 -4.73 10.72
CA ALA A 461 -26.58 -4.59 9.56
C ALA A 461 -28.05 -4.87 9.91
N ALA A 462 -28.33 -5.85 10.77
CA ALA A 462 -29.68 -6.13 11.24
C ALA A 462 -30.30 -4.91 11.94
N ALA A 463 -29.55 -4.24 12.81
CA ALA A 463 -30.02 -3.02 13.48
C ALA A 463 -30.22 -1.84 12.52
N CYS A 464 -29.26 -1.58 11.63
CA CYS A 464 -29.35 -0.48 10.67
C CYS A 464 -30.53 -0.64 9.70
N LEU A 465 -30.74 -1.85 9.17
CA LEU A 465 -31.88 -2.17 8.29
C LEU A 465 -33.21 -2.07 9.02
N TYR A 466 -33.26 -2.48 10.29
CA TYR A 466 -34.47 -2.33 11.11
C TYR A 466 -34.83 -0.84 11.30
N LEU A 467 -33.84 -0.01 11.65
CA LEU A 467 -34.02 1.43 11.82
C LEU A 467 -34.45 2.12 10.51
N SER A 468 -33.95 1.65 9.36
CA SER A 468 -34.38 2.14 8.04
C SER A 468 -35.71 1.56 7.55
N GLN A 469 -36.45 0.82 8.38
CA GLN A 469 -37.74 0.21 8.09
C GLN A 469 -37.71 -0.98 7.10
N ASP A 470 -36.54 -1.54 6.79
CA ASP A 470 -36.43 -2.79 6.03
C ASP A 470 -36.39 -4.01 6.96
N ILE A 471 -37.55 -4.31 7.53
CA ILE A 471 -37.71 -5.34 8.58
C ILE A 471 -37.40 -6.74 8.05
N GLN A 472 -37.67 -7.02 6.77
CA GLN A 472 -37.43 -8.33 6.18
C GLN A 472 -35.94 -8.60 6.04
N SER A 473 -35.18 -7.65 5.48
CA SER A 473 -33.72 -7.77 5.36
C SER A 473 -33.04 -7.76 6.73
N ALA A 474 -33.55 -6.97 7.68
CA ALA A 474 -33.06 -6.94 9.06
C ALA A 474 -33.07 -8.32 9.72
N LYS A 475 -34.21 -9.03 9.66
CA LYS A 475 -34.35 -10.39 10.21
C LYS A 475 -33.42 -11.38 9.53
N ALA A 476 -33.28 -11.28 8.20
CA ALA A 476 -32.36 -12.14 7.45
C ALA A 476 -30.90 -11.93 7.89
N MET A 477 -30.50 -10.70 8.23
CA MET A 477 -29.15 -10.43 8.76
C MET A 477 -28.99 -10.94 10.20
N ALA A 478 -30.02 -10.82 11.05
CA ALA A 478 -30.01 -11.39 12.39
C ALA A 478 -29.85 -12.91 12.36
N ASP A 479 -30.59 -13.60 11.49
CA ASP A 479 -30.48 -15.06 11.29
C ASP A 479 -29.07 -15.45 10.83
N LYS A 480 -28.47 -14.69 9.90
CA LYS A 480 -27.08 -14.92 9.47
C LYS A 480 -26.08 -14.73 10.61
N ALA A 481 -26.25 -13.70 11.45
CA ALA A 481 -25.39 -13.48 12.60
C ALA A 481 -25.41 -14.70 13.55
N LEU A 482 -26.60 -15.24 13.83
CA LEU A 482 -26.78 -16.41 14.69
C LEU A 482 -26.33 -17.73 14.04
N GLN A 483 -26.41 -17.84 12.71
CA GLN A 483 -25.81 -18.97 11.98
C GLN A 483 -24.28 -18.97 12.08
N CYS A 484 -23.67 -17.79 12.02
CA CYS A 484 -22.22 -17.64 12.20
C CYS A 484 -21.78 -17.87 13.66
N GLN A 485 -22.54 -17.35 14.62
CA GLN A 485 -22.23 -17.42 16.05
C GLN A 485 -23.50 -17.70 16.88
N PRO A 486 -23.83 -18.98 17.16
CA PRO A 486 -25.09 -19.35 17.82
C PRO A 486 -25.25 -18.84 19.26
N ASP A 487 -24.16 -18.59 19.98
CA ASP A 487 -24.12 -18.02 21.34
C ASP A 487 -24.01 -16.49 21.36
N PHE A 488 -24.15 -15.83 20.19
CA PHE A 488 -24.20 -14.38 20.11
C PHE A 488 -25.33 -13.83 20.98
N SER A 489 -25.09 -12.67 21.60
CA SER A 489 -26.14 -11.90 22.26
C SER A 489 -25.82 -10.42 22.23
N VAL A 490 -26.85 -9.59 22.34
CA VAL A 490 -26.72 -8.14 22.44
C VAL A 490 -25.88 -7.75 23.67
N SER A 491 -26.00 -8.47 24.78
CA SER A 491 -25.13 -8.30 25.95
C SER A 491 -23.65 -8.59 25.66
N ALA A 492 -23.34 -9.57 24.81
CA ALA A 492 -21.96 -9.84 24.39
C ALA A 492 -21.40 -8.72 23.51
N TYR A 493 -22.22 -8.19 22.60
CA TYR A 493 -21.87 -7.01 21.82
C TYR A 493 -21.61 -5.78 22.70
N GLN A 494 -22.48 -5.51 23.69
CA GLN A 494 -22.31 -4.40 24.63
C GLN A 494 -21.07 -4.53 25.51
N ARG A 495 -20.63 -5.76 25.85
CA ARG A 495 -19.35 -5.98 26.55
C ARG A 495 -18.14 -5.62 25.70
N CYS A 496 -18.20 -5.90 24.39
CA CYS A 496 -17.12 -5.56 23.46
C CYS A 496 -17.11 -4.06 23.10
N PHE A 497 -18.28 -3.41 23.16
CA PHE A 497 -18.47 -2.00 22.80
C PHE A 497 -19.29 -1.22 23.83
N PRO A 498 -18.79 -1.05 25.07
CA PRO A 498 -19.54 -0.35 26.10
C PRO A 498 -19.80 1.10 25.69
N ALA A 499 -21.02 1.58 25.96
CA ALA A 499 -21.40 2.98 25.74
C ALA A 499 -20.95 3.84 26.92
N SER A 500 -20.62 5.12 26.67
CA SER A 500 -20.37 6.09 27.74
C SER A 500 -21.62 6.47 28.53
N ASP A 501 -22.79 6.41 27.87
CA ASP A 501 -24.10 6.73 28.43
C ASP A 501 -25.12 5.67 27.96
N GLU A 502 -25.89 5.09 28.89
CA GLU A 502 -26.95 4.11 28.57
C GLU A 502 -28.04 4.72 27.68
N SER A 503 -28.23 6.05 27.75
CA SER A 503 -29.26 6.78 27.00
C SER A 503 -28.97 6.88 25.50
N SER A 504 -27.70 7.05 25.09
CA SER A 504 -27.38 7.48 23.72
C SER A 504 -27.50 6.40 22.65
N ARG A 505 -27.60 5.12 23.06
CA ARG A 505 -27.63 3.96 22.14
C ARG A 505 -28.87 3.09 22.31
N SER A 506 -29.89 3.55 23.05
CA SER A 506 -31.11 2.77 23.29
C SER A 506 -31.73 2.30 21.98
N ASP A 507 -31.91 3.20 21.01
CA ASP A 507 -32.56 2.90 19.74
C ASP A 507 -31.80 1.85 18.90
N PHE A 508 -30.46 1.94 18.84
CA PHE A 508 -29.65 0.99 18.08
C PHE A 508 -29.61 -0.41 18.72
N ILE A 509 -29.52 -0.46 20.06
CA ILE A 509 -29.55 -1.70 20.83
C ILE A 509 -30.95 -2.34 20.78
N GLU A 510 -32.01 -1.54 20.90
CA GLU A 510 -33.39 -1.99 20.74
C GLU A 510 -33.65 -2.51 19.32
N ALA A 511 -33.11 -1.85 18.30
CA ALA A 511 -33.20 -2.30 16.91
C ALA A 511 -32.53 -3.67 16.70
N MET A 512 -31.37 -3.93 17.33
CA MET A 512 -30.77 -5.26 17.32
C MET A 512 -31.73 -6.30 17.91
N ILE A 513 -32.32 -6.03 19.07
CA ILE A 513 -33.23 -6.97 19.73
C ILE A 513 -34.48 -7.18 18.86
N ALA A 514 -35.07 -6.12 18.34
CA ALA A 514 -36.27 -6.16 17.51
C ALA A 514 -36.05 -6.83 16.15
N SER A 515 -34.81 -6.85 15.65
CA SER A 515 -34.42 -7.61 14.46
C SER A 515 -34.39 -9.12 14.67
N GLY A 516 -34.43 -9.59 15.93
CA GLY A 516 -34.44 -11.01 16.29
C GLY A 516 -33.21 -11.50 17.05
N LEU A 517 -32.27 -10.61 17.41
CA LEU A 517 -31.07 -10.99 18.16
C LEU A 517 -31.40 -11.14 19.67
N PRO A 518 -30.87 -12.18 20.35
CA PRO A 518 -31.19 -12.44 21.75
C PRO A 518 -30.53 -11.41 22.67
N ARG A 519 -31.26 -10.97 23.69
CA ARG A 519 -30.78 -9.96 24.65
C ARG A 519 -29.59 -10.47 25.49
N THR A 520 -29.71 -11.69 26.01
CA THR A 520 -28.70 -12.39 26.82
C THR A 520 -28.35 -13.71 26.16
N GLN A 521 -27.17 -14.28 26.48
CA GLN A 521 -26.83 -15.62 26.01
C GLN A 521 -27.86 -16.62 26.54
N THR A 522 -28.46 -17.40 25.64
CA THR A 522 -29.16 -18.62 26.01
C THR A 522 -28.11 -19.61 26.50
N VAL A 523 -28.07 -19.86 27.81
CA VAL A 523 -27.27 -20.95 28.37
C VAL A 523 -27.89 -22.23 27.86
N SER A 524 -27.32 -22.82 26.81
CA SER A 524 -27.60 -24.20 26.43
C SER A 524 -27.17 -25.07 27.60
N GLN A 525 -28.13 -25.52 28.40
CA GLN A 525 -27.91 -26.62 29.33
C GLN A 525 -27.56 -27.85 28.51
N ASN A 526 -26.27 -28.21 28.49
CA ASN A 526 -25.80 -29.53 28.12
C ASN A 526 -25.04 -30.13 29.29
#